data_AF-A0A9X2F5C0-F1
#
_entry.id   AF-A0A9X2F5C0-F1
#
_cell.length_a   1.000
_cell.length_b   1.000
_cell.length_c   1.000
_cell.angle_alpha   90.00
_cell.angle_beta   90.00
_cell.angle_gamma   90.00
#
_symmetry.space_group_name_H-M   'P 1'
#
loop_
_entity.id
_entity.type
_entity.pdbx_description
1 polymer ?
#
loop_
_entity_poly.entity_id
_entity_poly.type
_entity_poly.pdbx_seq_one_letter_code
_entity_poly.pdbx_strand_id
1 'polypeptide(L)'
;MPKKGRRTVERENVLHPRYGTAPIESAYNVPYDQIVEGYWQYRHEHLYPQTAIPADLSKQNFSTFPREYYVDIQKTCRECGRPFIFFAREQQFWYEELGLYIDVDCVACYECRKEERLAKRHREVFSKYINNLPTNCRELTALLESGVYLWQKKELQNVHTLRRL
;
A
#
# COMPACT_ATOMS: atom_id res chain seq x y z
N MET A 1 34.24 -24.43 -17.36
CA MET A 1 32.78 -24.26 -17.50
C MET A 1 32.39 -22.86 -17.04
N PRO A 2 31.99 -21.95 -17.94
CA PRO A 2 31.59 -20.61 -17.54
C PRO A 2 30.14 -20.63 -17.03
N LYS A 3 29.93 -20.12 -15.82
CA LYS A 3 28.61 -19.98 -15.18
C LYS A 3 27.78 -18.99 -16.01
N LYS A 4 26.69 -19.46 -16.63
CA LYS A 4 25.72 -18.61 -17.32
C LYS A 4 25.19 -17.56 -16.33
N GLY A 5 25.54 -16.30 -16.56
CA GLY A 5 24.99 -15.17 -15.83
C GLY A 5 23.47 -15.19 -15.91
N ARG A 6 22.82 -15.24 -14.75
CA ARG A 6 21.37 -15.15 -14.63
C ARG A 6 20.98 -13.74 -15.05
N ARG A 7 20.45 -13.56 -16.27
CA ARG A 7 19.81 -12.29 -16.68
C ARG A 7 18.69 -12.02 -15.69
N THR A 8 18.90 -11.08 -14.77
CA THR A 8 17.83 -10.48 -13.98
C THR A 8 16.99 -9.68 -14.96
N VAL A 9 15.81 -10.21 -15.31
CA VAL A 9 14.79 -9.39 -15.96
C VAL A 9 14.42 -8.33 -14.93
N GLU A 10 14.86 -7.10 -15.14
CA GLU A 10 14.38 -5.94 -14.39
C GLU A 10 12.86 -5.92 -14.52
N ARG A 11 12.17 -6.28 -13.44
CA ARG A 11 10.72 -6.24 -13.42
C ARG A 11 10.33 -4.77 -13.24
N GLU A 12 9.59 -4.23 -14.20
CA GLU A 12 9.05 -2.88 -14.10
C GLU A 12 8.18 -2.75 -12.85
N ASN A 13 8.26 -1.59 -12.19
CA ASN A 13 7.45 -1.29 -11.01
C ASN A 13 5.97 -1.25 -11.37
N VAL A 14 5.11 -1.66 -10.44
CA VAL A 14 3.65 -1.47 -10.59
C VAL A 14 3.33 0.02 -10.73
N LEU A 15 2.46 0.34 -11.69
CA LEU A 15 1.99 1.71 -11.95
C LEU A 15 1.26 2.28 -10.72
N HIS A 16 1.78 3.39 -10.18
CA HIS A 16 1.04 4.22 -9.26
C HIS A 16 0.24 5.28 -10.05
N PRO A 17 -1.08 5.39 -9.89
CA PRO A 17 -1.92 6.24 -10.74
C PRO A 17 -1.56 7.73 -10.69
N ARG A 18 -0.94 8.19 -9.60
CA ARG A 18 -0.53 9.58 -9.42
C ARG A 18 0.94 9.84 -9.75
N TYR A 19 1.80 8.84 -9.63
CA TYR A 19 3.26 9.03 -9.57
C TYR A 19 4.01 8.24 -10.65
N GLY A 20 3.34 7.35 -11.40
CA GLY A 20 3.97 6.55 -12.44
C GLY A 20 4.68 5.31 -11.90
N THR A 21 5.72 4.87 -12.60
CA THR A 21 6.50 3.64 -12.34
C THR A 21 7.96 3.93 -11.97
N ALA A 22 8.40 5.18 -12.07
CA ALA A 22 9.79 5.59 -11.86
C ALA A 22 9.90 6.57 -10.69
N PRO A 23 11.05 6.64 -10.00
CA PRO A 23 11.28 7.59 -8.92
C PRO A 23 11.11 9.05 -9.40
N ILE A 24 10.64 9.93 -8.53
CA ILE A 24 10.40 11.34 -8.84
C ILE A 24 11.45 12.19 -8.14
N GLU A 25 12.38 12.74 -8.94
CA GLU A 25 13.40 13.66 -8.42
C GLU A 25 12.76 14.87 -7.74
N SER A 26 13.33 15.26 -6.61
CA SER A 26 12.93 16.45 -5.89
C SER A 26 13.86 17.61 -6.21
N ALA A 27 13.46 18.82 -5.85
CA ALA A 27 14.33 20.00 -5.94
C ALA A 27 15.31 20.10 -4.75
N TYR A 28 15.23 19.19 -3.78
CA TYR A 28 16.02 19.25 -2.55
C TYR A 28 17.29 18.42 -2.72
N ASN A 29 18.43 19.01 -2.40
CA ASN A 29 19.71 18.31 -2.37
C ASN A 29 20.04 17.90 -0.93
N VAL A 30 19.41 16.82 -0.45
CA VAL A 30 19.64 16.29 0.89
C VAL A 30 20.78 15.27 0.85
N PRO A 31 21.84 15.44 1.66
CA PRO A 31 22.91 14.45 1.77
C PRO A 31 22.40 13.06 2.16
N TYR A 32 22.98 12.01 1.59
CA TYR A 32 22.53 10.63 1.79
C TYR A 32 22.59 10.17 3.26
N ASP A 33 23.63 10.58 3.98
CA ASP A 33 23.81 10.35 5.41
C ASP A 33 22.66 10.94 6.23
N GLN A 34 22.28 12.20 5.96
CA GLN A 34 21.12 12.83 6.62
C GLN A 34 19.81 12.10 6.34
N ILE A 35 19.62 11.60 5.11
CA ILE A 35 18.44 10.80 4.78
C ILE A 35 18.43 9.54 5.64
N VAL A 36 19.49 8.74 5.62
CA VAL A 36 19.54 7.44 6.31
C VAL A 36 19.44 7.58 7.83
N GLU A 37 20.03 8.62 8.40
CA GLU A 37 19.95 8.92 9.84
C GLU A 37 18.57 9.46 10.25
N GLY A 38 17.86 10.11 9.31
CA GLY A 38 16.54 10.71 9.54
C GLY A 38 15.40 9.73 9.80
N TYR A 39 15.61 8.41 9.62
CA TYR A 39 14.70 7.36 10.10
C TYR A 39 15.37 5.99 10.18
N TRP A 40 15.20 5.29 11.31
CA TRP A 40 15.93 4.05 11.63
C TRP A 40 15.76 2.92 10.60
N GLN A 41 14.63 2.85 9.89
CA GLN A 41 14.37 1.78 8.92
C GLN A 41 15.11 2.00 7.60
N TYR A 42 15.43 3.24 7.23
CA TYR A 42 15.99 3.59 5.92
C TYR A 42 17.30 2.86 5.60
N ARG A 43 18.10 2.54 6.62
CA ARG A 43 19.36 1.78 6.46
C ARG A 43 19.18 0.35 5.88
N HIS A 44 17.97 -0.19 5.86
CA HIS A 44 17.68 -1.53 5.35
C HIS A 44 16.84 -1.53 4.07
N GLU A 45 16.55 -0.35 3.52
CA GLU A 45 15.64 -0.17 2.40
C GLU A 45 16.41 0.22 1.13
N HIS A 46 15.80 -0.02 -0.04
CA HIS A 46 16.34 0.44 -1.32
C HIS A 46 15.81 1.84 -1.63
N LEU A 47 16.60 2.86 -1.31
CA LEU A 47 16.23 4.27 -1.41
C LEU A 47 16.65 4.89 -2.74
N TYR A 48 15.93 5.92 -3.18
CA TYR A 48 16.33 6.83 -4.25
C TYR A 48 16.63 8.23 -3.67
N PRO A 49 17.87 8.51 -3.23
CA PRO A 49 18.20 9.70 -2.43
C PRO A 49 17.81 11.04 -3.08
N GLN A 50 17.91 11.12 -4.41
CA GLN A 50 17.57 12.30 -5.22
C GLN A 50 16.08 12.68 -5.19
N THR A 51 15.24 11.84 -4.59
CA THR A 51 13.79 12.06 -4.45
C THR A 51 13.41 12.61 -3.08
N ALA A 52 14.38 12.80 -2.19
CA ALA A 52 14.13 13.17 -0.81
C ALA A 52 13.39 14.52 -0.69
N ILE A 53 12.38 14.58 0.16
CA ILE A 53 11.65 15.81 0.51
C ILE A 53 11.65 15.97 2.03
N PRO A 54 11.77 17.22 2.55
CA PRO A 54 11.67 17.47 3.98
C PRO A 54 10.27 17.16 4.48
N ALA A 55 10.17 16.61 5.69
CA ALA A 55 8.91 16.37 6.36
C ALA A 55 8.51 17.54 7.29
N ASP A 56 7.22 17.70 7.51
CA ASP A 56 6.68 18.58 8.55
C ASP A 56 6.46 17.77 9.84
N LEU A 57 7.44 17.83 10.74
CA LEU A 57 7.43 17.06 11.99
C LEU A 57 6.24 17.40 12.89
N SER A 58 5.67 18.61 12.76
CA SER A 58 4.52 19.05 13.56
C SER A 58 3.22 18.33 13.18
N LYS A 59 3.19 17.72 12.00
CA LYS A 59 2.03 16.98 11.48
C LYS A 59 2.14 15.47 11.63
N GLN A 60 3.30 14.97 12.08
CA GLN A 60 3.52 13.53 12.18
C GLN A 60 2.95 12.95 13.49
N ASN A 61 2.40 11.75 13.38
CA ASN A 61 1.99 10.94 14.51
C ASN A 61 3.05 9.86 14.78
N PHE A 62 3.80 9.98 15.88
CA PHE A 62 4.92 9.09 16.18
C PHE A 62 5.07 8.80 17.67
N SER A 63 5.65 7.64 18.02
CA SER A 63 5.88 7.24 19.42
C SER A 63 7.23 7.68 19.97
N THR A 64 8.29 7.64 19.14
CA THR A 64 9.67 7.78 19.63
C THR A 64 10.41 8.91 18.94
N PHE A 65 10.63 8.82 17.62
CA PHE A 65 11.30 9.86 16.84
C PHE A 65 10.57 10.06 15.51
N PRO A 66 10.45 11.30 15.01
CA PRO A 66 9.81 11.57 13.73
C PRO A 66 10.67 11.07 12.55
N ARG A 67 10.11 11.13 11.34
CA ARG A 67 10.87 11.00 10.08
C ARG A 67 11.27 12.39 9.61
N GLU A 68 12.56 12.68 9.49
CA GLU A 68 13.01 14.02 9.06
C GLU A 68 12.80 14.28 7.57
N TYR A 69 12.91 13.20 6.77
CA TYR A 69 12.75 13.23 5.33
C TYR A 69 11.89 12.06 4.85
N TYR A 70 11.15 12.27 3.77
CA TYR A 70 10.59 11.17 2.98
C TYR A 70 11.40 11.01 1.71
N VAL A 71 11.56 9.77 1.24
CA VAL A 71 12.36 9.42 0.07
C VAL A 71 11.64 8.30 -0.68
N ASP A 72 11.66 8.27 -2.01
CA ASP A 72 11.10 7.14 -2.76
C ASP A 72 11.83 5.85 -2.37
N ILE A 73 11.05 4.82 -2.04
CA ILE A 73 11.56 3.52 -1.59
C ILE A 73 11.06 2.43 -2.53
N GLN A 74 11.97 1.65 -3.12
CA GLN A 74 11.58 0.45 -3.86
C GLN A 74 11.24 -0.68 -2.90
N LYS A 75 10.03 -1.21 -3.01
CA LYS A 75 9.52 -2.32 -2.18
C LYS A 75 8.99 -3.45 -3.06
N THR A 76 8.83 -4.62 -2.45
CA THR A 76 8.19 -5.78 -3.11
C THR A 76 6.80 -5.97 -2.52
N CYS A 77 5.77 -6.00 -3.38
CA CYS A 77 4.39 -6.16 -2.93
C CYS A 77 4.20 -7.55 -2.31
N ARG A 78 3.78 -7.62 -1.04
CA ARG A 78 3.56 -8.88 -0.34
C ARG A 78 2.46 -9.73 -0.97
N GLU A 79 1.47 -9.08 -1.60
CA GLU A 79 0.30 -9.76 -2.18
C GLU A 79 0.57 -10.34 -3.57
N CYS A 80 1.21 -9.57 -4.47
CA CYS A 80 1.43 -10.01 -5.86
C CYS A 80 2.90 -10.26 -6.23
N GLY A 81 3.85 -9.99 -5.34
CA GLY A 81 5.29 -10.20 -5.55
C GLY A 81 5.94 -9.28 -6.60
N ARG A 82 5.21 -8.31 -7.16
CA ARG A 82 5.76 -7.33 -8.10
C ARG A 82 6.47 -6.20 -7.35
N PRO A 83 7.57 -5.64 -7.90
CA PRO A 83 8.19 -4.46 -7.33
C PRO A 83 7.28 -3.24 -7.49
N PHE A 84 7.35 -2.29 -6.56
CA PHE A 84 6.64 -1.01 -6.64
C PHE A 84 7.41 0.04 -5.83
N ILE A 85 7.11 1.32 -6.05
CA ILE A 85 7.72 2.43 -5.31
C ILE A 85 6.73 2.94 -4.28
N PHE A 86 7.17 3.05 -3.02
CA PHE A 86 6.48 3.86 -2.02
C PHE A 86 7.03 5.28 -2.10
N PHE A 87 6.28 6.15 -2.78
CA PHE A 87 6.77 7.47 -3.13
C PHE A 87 6.90 8.39 -1.91
N ALA A 88 7.87 9.30 -1.93
CA ALA A 88 8.10 10.31 -0.90
C ALA A 88 6.86 11.19 -0.69
N ARG A 89 6.22 11.62 -1.78
CA ARG A 89 4.95 12.35 -1.72
C ARG A 89 3.77 11.50 -1.24
N GLU A 90 3.82 10.19 -1.45
CA GLU A 90 2.83 9.28 -0.89
C GLU A 90 2.99 9.16 0.62
N GLN A 91 4.23 8.99 1.10
CA GLN A 91 4.59 8.99 2.51
C GLN A 91 4.14 10.26 3.21
N GLN A 92 4.45 11.43 2.63
CA GLN A 92 4.00 12.72 3.16
C GLN A 92 2.49 12.75 3.37
N PHE A 93 1.71 12.36 2.36
CA PHE A 93 0.25 12.31 2.49
C PHE A 93 -0.22 11.33 3.56
N TRP A 94 0.41 10.16 3.67
CA TRP A 94 0.06 9.15 4.67
C TRP A 94 0.28 9.64 6.10
N TYR A 95 1.44 10.24 6.35
CA TYR A 95 1.85 10.55 7.72
C TYR A 95 1.39 11.94 8.18
N GLU A 96 1.31 12.93 7.28
CA GLU A 96 0.97 14.32 7.64
C GLU A 96 -0.50 14.65 7.42
N GLU A 97 -1.12 14.11 6.36
CA GLU A 97 -2.50 14.46 6.00
C GLU A 97 -3.51 13.41 6.49
N LEU A 98 -3.17 12.11 6.42
CA LEU A 98 -4.00 11.05 7.01
C LEU A 98 -3.70 10.78 8.49
N GLY A 99 -2.59 11.30 9.02
CA GLY A 99 -2.20 11.13 10.42
C GLY A 99 -1.86 9.69 10.82
N LEU A 100 -1.48 8.84 9.86
CA LEU A 100 -1.03 7.48 10.16
C LEU A 100 0.25 7.53 11.01
N TYR A 101 0.41 6.55 11.90
CA TYR A 101 1.66 6.40 12.63
C TYR A 101 2.83 6.24 11.66
N ILE A 102 3.94 6.95 11.89
CA ILE A 102 5.11 6.93 11.00
C ILE A 102 5.73 5.54 10.81
N ASP A 103 5.48 4.60 11.74
CA ASP A 103 5.98 3.22 11.69
C ASP A 103 5.06 2.30 10.87
N VAL A 104 3.93 2.81 10.37
CA VAL A 104 3.09 2.07 9.43
C VAL A 104 3.83 1.93 8.11
N ASP A 105 4.15 0.67 7.75
CA ASP A 105 4.86 0.35 6.53
C ASP A 105 3.92 0.06 5.35
N CYS A 106 4.39 0.43 4.16
CA CYS A 106 3.74 0.23 2.89
C CYS A 106 4.14 -1.14 2.30
N VAL A 107 3.38 -2.19 2.64
CA VAL A 107 3.72 -3.59 2.28
C VAL A 107 3.10 -4.10 0.99
N ALA A 108 2.21 -3.33 0.37
CA ALA A 108 1.49 -3.72 -0.85
C ALA A 108 1.42 -2.56 -1.85
N CYS A 109 1.48 -2.87 -3.14
CA CYS A 109 1.35 -1.88 -4.22
C CYS A 109 -0.05 -1.26 -4.27
N TYR A 110 -0.19 -0.14 -4.97
CA TYR A 110 -1.45 0.59 -5.09
C TYR A 110 -2.61 -0.30 -5.56
N GLU A 111 -2.40 -1.10 -6.61
CA GLU A 111 -3.44 -2.00 -7.16
C GLU A 111 -3.95 -2.99 -6.10
N CYS A 112 -3.05 -3.65 -5.37
CA CYS A 112 -3.42 -4.60 -4.32
C CYS A 112 -4.10 -3.90 -3.13
N ARG A 113 -3.64 -2.70 -2.73
CA ARG A 113 -4.32 -1.93 -1.67
C ARG A 113 -5.73 -1.50 -2.08
N LYS A 114 -5.91 -1.10 -3.35
CA LYS A 114 -7.22 -0.73 -3.90
C LYS A 114 -8.15 -1.94 -3.88
N GLU A 115 -7.66 -3.09 -4.31
CA GLU A 115 -8.42 -4.32 -4.33
C GLU A 115 -8.83 -4.79 -2.93
N GLU A 116 -7.92 -4.69 -1.95
CA GLU A 116 -8.23 -5.04 -0.57
C GLU A 116 -9.27 -4.10 0.04
N ARG A 117 -9.23 -2.80 -0.26
CA ARG A 117 -10.29 -1.86 0.16
C ARG A 117 -11.64 -2.21 -0.46
N LEU A 118 -11.66 -2.62 -1.73
CA LEU A 118 -12.88 -3.05 -2.42
C LEU A 118 -13.42 -4.34 -1.79
N ALA A 119 -12.55 -5.33 -1.55
CA ALA A 119 -12.92 -6.58 -0.92
C ALA A 119 -13.47 -6.36 0.50
N LYS A 120 -12.83 -5.50 1.31
CA LYS A 120 -13.31 -5.11 2.63
C LYS A 120 -14.72 -4.53 2.57
N ARG A 121 -14.99 -3.60 1.64
CA ARG A 121 -16.33 -3.02 1.46
C ARG A 121 -17.37 -4.10 1.13
N HIS A 122 -17.06 -5.02 0.24
CA HIS A 122 -17.97 -6.12 -0.09
C HIS A 122 -18.20 -7.06 1.11
N ARG A 123 -17.16 -7.35 1.90
CA ARG A 123 -17.29 -8.11 3.15
C ARG A 123 -18.22 -7.42 4.15
N GLU A 124 -18.05 -6.12 4.36
CA GLU A 124 -18.90 -5.31 5.25
C GLU A 124 -20.37 -5.32 4.81
N VAL A 125 -20.64 -5.09 3.52
CA VAL A 125 -22.01 -5.11 2.97
C VAL A 125 -22.62 -6.50 3.09
N PHE A 126 -21.87 -7.55 2.73
CA PHE A 126 -22.37 -8.91 2.78
C PHE A 126 -22.69 -9.34 4.21
N SER A 127 -21.77 -9.12 5.17
CA SER A 127 -21.99 -9.44 6.59
C SER A 127 -23.18 -8.67 7.16
N LYS A 128 -23.39 -7.41 6.76
CA LYS A 128 -24.53 -6.60 7.22
C LYS A 128 -25.89 -7.23 6.89
N TYR A 129 -26.05 -7.80 5.69
CA TYR A 129 -27.37 -8.18 5.16
C TYR A 129 -27.61 -9.70 5.07
N ILE A 130 -26.59 -10.54 5.17
CA ILE A 130 -26.74 -11.99 4.92
C ILE A 130 -27.72 -12.67 5.89
N ASN A 131 -27.76 -12.23 7.15
CA ASN A 131 -28.64 -12.79 8.18
C ASN A 131 -30.03 -12.12 8.22
N ASN A 132 -30.18 -10.94 7.62
CA ASN A 132 -31.41 -10.16 7.61
C ASN A 132 -31.60 -9.55 6.22
N LEU A 133 -32.26 -10.31 5.34
CA LEU A 133 -32.39 -9.93 3.95
C LEU A 133 -33.14 -8.59 3.81
N PRO A 134 -32.59 -7.63 3.05
CA PRO A 134 -33.22 -6.34 2.85
C PRO A 134 -34.48 -6.47 1.98
N THR A 135 -35.48 -5.64 2.29
CA THR A 135 -36.77 -5.61 1.57
C THR A 135 -36.81 -4.60 0.42
N ASN A 136 -35.89 -3.63 0.40
CA ASN A 136 -35.78 -2.68 -0.69
C ASN A 136 -34.78 -3.15 -1.75
N CYS A 137 -35.07 -2.80 -3.01
CA CYS A 137 -34.30 -3.23 -4.17
C CYS A 137 -32.83 -2.78 -4.12
N ARG A 138 -32.54 -1.58 -3.59
CA ARG A 138 -31.19 -1.02 -3.55
C ARG A 138 -30.26 -1.84 -2.67
N GLU A 139 -30.69 -2.14 -1.44
CA GLU A 139 -29.89 -2.92 -0.50
C GLU A 139 -29.78 -4.39 -0.92
N LEU A 140 -30.86 -4.95 -1.49
CA LEU A 140 -30.82 -6.31 -2.05
C LEU A 140 -29.81 -6.42 -3.18
N THR A 141 -29.78 -5.42 -4.07
CA THR A 141 -28.79 -5.35 -5.16
C THR A 141 -27.37 -5.28 -4.60
N ALA A 142 -27.13 -4.42 -3.60
CA ALA A 142 -25.81 -4.30 -2.96
C ALA A 142 -25.33 -5.61 -2.29
N LEU A 143 -26.24 -6.35 -1.66
CA LEU A 143 -25.96 -7.68 -1.11
C LEU A 143 -25.58 -8.67 -2.22
N LEU A 144 -26.38 -8.73 -3.30
CA LEU A 144 -26.13 -9.65 -4.42
C LEU A 144 -24.80 -9.34 -5.12
N GLU A 145 -24.53 -8.08 -5.43
CA GLU A 145 -23.26 -7.63 -6.01
C GLU A 145 -22.07 -8.03 -5.12
N SER A 146 -22.21 -7.85 -3.81
CA SER A 146 -21.16 -8.23 -2.86
C SER A 146 -20.97 -9.74 -2.77
N GLY A 147 -22.06 -10.51 -2.78
CA GLY A 147 -22.00 -11.97 -2.82
C GLY A 147 -21.30 -12.49 -4.07
N VAL A 148 -21.65 -11.97 -5.25
CA VAL A 148 -21.03 -12.33 -6.53
C VAL A 148 -19.54 -11.99 -6.51
N TYR A 149 -19.17 -10.79 -6.06
CA TYR A 149 -17.77 -10.36 -5.97
C TYR A 149 -16.97 -11.32 -5.08
N LEU A 150 -17.42 -11.56 -3.84
CA LEU A 150 -16.70 -12.39 -2.88
C LEU A 150 -16.62 -13.86 -3.33
N TRP A 151 -17.65 -14.36 -4.02
CA TRP A 151 -17.62 -15.68 -4.65
C TRP A 151 -16.55 -15.78 -5.74
N GLN A 152 -16.46 -14.78 -6.63
CA GLN A 152 -15.41 -14.71 -7.65
C GLN A 152 -14.00 -14.61 -7.04
N LYS A 153 -13.88 -13.95 -5.89
CA LYS A 153 -12.64 -13.91 -5.09
C LYS A 153 -12.36 -15.19 -4.29
N LYS A 154 -13.22 -16.19 -4.39
CA LYS A 154 -13.13 -17.47 -3.67
C LYS A 154 -13.22 -17.35 -2.15
N GLU A 155 -13.69 -16.22 -1.64
CA GLU A 155 -13.82 -15.98 -0.19
C GLU A 155 -15.08 -16.65 0.39
N LEU A 156 -16.12 -16.85 -0.43
CA LEU A 156 -17.38 -17.50 -0.05
C LEU A 156 -17.44 -19.00 -0.40
N GLN A 157 -16.35 -19.62 -0.85
CA GLN A 157 -16.35 -21.02 -1.29
C GLN A 157 -16.40 -22.04 -0.15
N ASN A 158 -16.19 -21.61 1.10
CA ASN A 158 -16.28 -22.46 2.28
C ASN A 158 -17.57 -22.22 3.05
N VAL A 159 -18.39 -23.28 3.19
CA VAL A 159 -19.65 -23.26 3.95
C VAL A 159 -19.45 -22.84 5.41
N HIS A 160 -18.26 -23.11 5.97
CA HIS A 160 -17.89 -22.66 7.32
C HIS A 160 -17.66 -21.15 7.43
N THR A 161 -17.26 -20.47 6.34
CA THR A 161 -17.05 -19.01 6.30
C THR A 161 -18.39 -18.28 6.34
N LEU A 162 -19.44 -18.85 5.74
CA LEU A 162 -20.80 -18.33 5.80
C LEU A 162 -21.42 -18.38 7.20
N ARG A 163 -20.94 -19.27 8.08
CA ARG A 163 -21.44 -19.44 9.46
C ARG A 163 -20.70 -18.62 10.52
N ARG A 164 -19.60 -17.95 10.15
CA ARG A 164 -18.73 -17.18 11.07
C ARG A 164 -18.84 -15.65 10.90
N LEU A 165 -19.68 -15.19 9.98
CA LEU A 165 -19.97 -13.78 9.67
C LEU A 165 -21.39 -13.41 10.12
#